data_AF-A0A4P8QDW8-F1
#
_entry.id   AF-A0A4P8QDW8-F1
#
_cell.length_a   1.000
_cell.length_b   1.000
_cell.length_c   1.000
_cell.angle_alpha   90.00
_cell.angle_beta   90.00
_cell.angle_gamma   90.00
#
_symmetry.space_group_name_H-M   'P 1'
#
loop_
_entity.id
_entity.type
_entity.pdbx_description
1 polymer ?
#
loop_
_entity_poly.entity_id
_entity_poly.type
_entity_poly.pdbx_seq_one_letter_code
_entity_poly.pdbx_strand_id
1 'polypeptide(L)'
;MLDALASAPAFNFDQLLYVAQQTRLATATEMNLDLIAEDFFGVGMFRRRKGEGDASYRLRIAKERLRPRATRQAMIDMITDLTGVAPEIFEPGNISDTGSYGFDMAYGQDGAYGSLNQPYEFFMSVTRPQGQGIPVVAAYGSNDGAYGSGNIEYASLDSIEGEVTDTEIYQSIARTVPAGVTAWTEIKSGT
;
A
#
# COMPACT_ATOMS: atom_id res chain seq x y z
N MET A 1 16.23 19.61 49.19
CA MET A 1 15.08 18.78 49.63
C MET A 1 13.77 19.23 48.98
N LEU A 2 13.50 20.53 48.87
CA LEU A 2 12.36 21.07 48.11
C LEU A 2 12.41 20.74 46.60
N ASP A 3 13.58 20.80 45.96
CA ASP A 3 13.71 20.47 44.54
C ASP A 3 13.40 19.00 44.23
N ALA A 4 13.77 18.09 45.14
CA ALA A 4 13.47 16.65 45.01
C ALA A 4 11.98 16.33 45.26
N LEU A 5 11.30 17.14 46.08
CA LEU A 5 9.86 17.01 46.32
C LEU A 5 9.04 17.56 45.12
N ALA A 6 9.56 18.55 44.40
CA ALA A 6 8.94 19.11 43.21
C ALA A 6 9.23 18.29 41.94
N SER A 7 10.38 17.61 41.86
CA SER A 7 10.80 16.87 40.66
C SER A 7 9.93 15.65 40.35
N ALA A 8 9.50 14.90 41.37
CA ALA A 8 8.65 13.72 41.19
C ALA A 8 7.25 14.03 40.62
N PRO A 9 6.47 14.98 41.17
CA PRO A 9 5.18 15.36 40.58
C PRO A 9 5.32 16.03 39.21
N ALA A 10 6.39 16.82 38.98
CA ALA A 10 6.66 17.39 37.65
C ALA A 10 6.91 16.30 36.60
N PHE A 11 7.76 15.31 36.91
CA PHE A 11 7.99 14.17 36.03
C PHE A 11 6.70 13.39 35.71
N ASN A 12 5.88 13.11 36.73
CA ASN A 12 4.61 12.41 36.53
C ASN A 12 3.64 13.21 35.63
N PHE A 13 3.61 14.53 35.79
CA PHE A 13 2.79 15.40 34.95
C PHE A 13 3.28 15.44 33.50
N ASP A 14 4.59 15.54 33.28
CA ASP A 14 5.19 15.49 31.95
C ASP A 14 4.90 14.14 31.25
N GLN A 15 4.98 13.04 32.00
CA GLN A 15 4.59 11.71 31.50
C GLN A 15 3.11 11.67 31.12
N LEU A 16 2.22 12.26 31.92
CA LEU A 16 0.79 12.32 31.61
C LEU A 16 0.54 13.11 30.32
N LEU A 17 1.22 14.25 30.15
CA LEU A 17 1.11 15.07 28.93
C LEU A 17 1.63 14.32 27.71
N TYR A 18 2.75 13.62 27.85
CA TYR A 18 3.30 12.77 26.79
C TYR A 18 2.30 11.67 26.39
N VAL A 19 1.79 10.88 27.33
CA VAL A 19 0.82 9.81 27.06
C VAL A 19 -0.45 10.36 26.43
N ALA A 20 -0.95 11.52 26.88
CA ALA A 20 -2.12 12.16 26.30
C ALA A 20 -1.93 12.45 24.80
N GLN A 21 -0.74 12.91 24.39
CA GLN A 21 -0.40 13.12 22.97
C GLN A 21 -0.38 11.81 22.17
N GLN A 22 -0.02 10.69 22.79
CA GLN A 22 0.03 9.39 22.10
C GLN A 22 -1.37 8.79 21.82
N THR A 23 -2.43 9.33 22.41
CA THR A 23 -3.82 8.82 22.22
C THR A 23 -4.54 9.36 20.99
N ARG A 24 -3.91 10.27 20.22
CA ARG A 24 -4.54 10.94 19.07
C ARG A 24 -3.70 10.72 17.83
N LEU A 25 -4.37 10.35 16.73
CA LEU A 25 -3.72 10.18 15.42
C LEU A 25 -2.87 11.40 15.03
N ALA A 26 -3.34 12.61 15.36
CA ALA A 26 -2.65 13.86 15.02
C ALA A 26 -1.28 14.02 15.69
N THR A 27 -1.07 13.43 16.86
CA THR A 27 0.09 13.70 17.73
C THR A 27 0.87 12.46 18.13
N ALA A 28 0.32 11.26 17.94
CA ALA A 28 1.02 10.02 18.22
C ALA A 28 2.27 9.85 17.34
N THR A 29 3.33 9.32 17.93
CA THR A 29 4.63 9.13 17.29
C THR A 29 5.10 7.69 17.41
N GLU A 30 5.99 7.28 16.51
CA GLU A 30 6.68 5.97 16.55
C GLU A 30 5.68 4.80 16.75
N MET A 31 5.98 3.87 17.66
CA MET A 31 5.18 2.68 17.92
C MET A 31 3.73 2.99 18.30
N ASN A 32 3.43 4.11 18.95
CA ASN A 32 2.05 4.44 19.28
C ASN A 32 1.22 4.76 18.03
N LEU A 33 1.85 5.36 17.01
CA LEU A 33 1.20 5.58 15.72
C LEU A 33 0.98 4.25 14.98
N ASP A 34 1.88 3.29 15.14
CA ASP A 34 1.70 1.93 14.61
C ASP A 34 0.53 1.21 15.29
N LEU A 35 0.40 1.31 16.62
CA LEU A 35 -0.73 0.75 17.37
C LEU A 35 -2.06 1.35 16.92
N ILE A 36 -2.12 2.66 16.66
CA ILE A 36 -3.33 3.30 16.13
C ILE A 36 -3.72 2.69 14.77
N ALA A 37 -2.75 2.37 13.91
CA ALA A 37 -3.04 1.71 12.64
C ALA A 37 -3.58 0.29 12.83
N GLU A 38 -3.03 -0.46 13.79
CA GLU A 38 -3.52 -1.80 14.12
C GLU A 38 -4.94 -1.77 14.69
N ASP A 39 -5.28 -0.78 15.51
CA ASP A 39 -6.65 -0.59 16.02
C ASP A 39 -7.67 -0.35 14.91
N PHE A 40 -7.30 0.43 13.87
CA PHE A 40 -8.20 0.73 12.75
C PHE A 40 -8.29 -0.38 11.71
N PHE A 41 -7.18 -1.07 11.42
CA PHE A 41 -7.07 -1.93 10.24
C PHE A 41 -6.80 -3.39 10.57
N GLY A 42 -6.56 -3.72 11.84
CA GLY A 42 -6.11 -5.04 12.29
C GLY A 42 -4.60 -5.19 12.26
N VAL A 43 -4.12 -6.08 13.12
CA VAL A 43 -2.69 -6.35 13.33
C VAL A 43 -2.02 -6.75 12.02
N GLY A 44 -0.97 -6.02 11.66
CA GLY A 44 -0.14 -6.29 10.50
C GLY A 44 -0.79 -6.08 9.13
N MET A 45 -2.01 -5.54 9.05
CA MET A 45 -2.70 -5.26 7.79
C MET A 45 -2.30 -3.90 7.19
N PHE A 46 -2.00 -2.91 8.01
CA PHE A 46 -1.54 -1.59 7.57
C PHE A 46 -0.22 -1.29 8.27
N ARG A 47 0.90 -1.57 7.58
CA ARG A 47 2.24 -1.42 8.14
C ARG A 47 2.90 -0.15 7.64
N ARG A 48 3.72 0.44 8.51
CA ARG A 48 4.69 1.46 8.15
C ARG A 48 5.71 0.88 7.18
N ARG A 49 6.04 1.62 6.12
CA ARG A 49 7.07 1.22 5.16
C ARG A 49 8.45 1.43 5.75
N LYS A 50 9.44 0.72 5.21
CA LYS A 50 10.84 0.90 5.61
C LYS A 50 11.28 2.35 5.34
N GLY A 51 11.81 3.01 6.37
CA GLY A 51 12.24 4.41 6.29
C GLY A 51 11.12 5.45 6.29
N GLU A 52 9.86 5.05 6.44
CA GLU A 52 8.75 6.00 6.43
C GLU A 52 8.64 6.78 7.74
N GLY A 53 8.68 8.11 7.64
CA GLY A 53 8.50 9.01 8.79
C GLY A 53 7.03 9.13 9.23
N ASP A 54 6.84 9.48 10.51
CA ASP A 54 5.52 9.60 11.15
C ASP A 54 4.53 10.50 10.40
N ALA A 55 5.02 11.60 9.79
CA ALA A 55 4.17 12.52 9.03
C ALA A 55 3.54 11.84 7.79
N SER A 56 4.34 11.11 7.01
CA SER A 56 3.85 10.36 5.84
C SER A 56 2.90 9.25 6.28
N TYR A 57 3.29 8.49 7.30
CA TYR A 57 2.51 7.36 7.76
C TYR A 57 1.15 7.79 8.32
N ARG A 58 1.10 8.89 9.07
CA ARG A 58 -0.13 9.50 9.58
C ARG A 58 -1.08 9.94 8.47
N LEU A 59 -0.55 10.55 7.40
CA LEU A 59 -1.37 10.94 6.25
C LEU A 59 -1.98 9.71 5.56
N ARG A 60 -1.19 8.63 5.41
CA ARG A 60 -1.65 7.35 4.89
C ARG A 60 -2.76 6.74 5.76
N ILE A 61 -2.59 6.69 7.08
CA ILE A 61 -3.65 6.23 8.01
C ILE A 61 -4.92 7.08 7.87
N ALA A 62 -4.77 8.41 7.88
CA ALA A 62 -5.91 9.33 7.79
C ALA A 62 -6.70 9.15 6.49
N LYS A 63 -5.99 8.96 5.37
CA LYS A 63 -6.59 8.68 4.06
C LYS A 63 -7.28 7.32 4.04
N GLU A 64 -6.61 6.28 4.52
CA GLU A 64 -7.09 4.90 4.46
C GLU A 64 -8.36 4.68 5.31
N ARG A 65 -8.47 5.40 6.44
CA ARG A 65 -9.64 5.36 7.33
C ARG A 65 -10.96 5.75 6.66
N LEU A 66 -10.91 6.73 5.75
CA LEU A 66 -12.10 7.25 5.05
C LEU A 66 -12.19 6.77 3.61
N ARG A 67 -11.31 5.85 3.20
CA ARG A 67 -11.26 5.37 1.83
C ARG A 67 -12.54 4.59 1.49
N PRO A 68 -13.23 4.91 0.36
CA PRO A 68 -14.32 4.10 -0.17
C PRO A 68 -13.87 2.64 -0.42
N ARG A 69 -14.78 1.67 -0.27
CA ARG A 69 -14.50 0.24 -0.49
C ARG A 69 -15.65 -0.42 -1.24
N ALA A 70 -15.44 -1.67 -1.66
CA ALA A 70 -16.46 -2.54 -2.24
C ALA A 70 -17.11 -2.01 -3.54
N THR A 71 -16.43 -1.11 -4.25
CA THR A 71 -16.81 -0.68 -5.59
C THR A 71 -15.63 -0.78 -6.53
N ARG A 72 -15.90 -0.91 -7.83
CA ARG A 72 -14.88 -0.91 -8.87
C ARG A 72 -14.01 0.35 -8.83
N GLN A 73 -14.64 1.52 -8.72
CA GLN A 73 -13.93 2.79 -8.64
C GLN A 73 -13.05 2.86 -7.38
N ALA A 74 -13.54 2.40 -6.24
CA ALA A 74 -12.74 2.34 -5.01
C ALA A 74 -11.50 1.46 -5.16
N MET A 75 -11.60 0.34 -5.90
CA MET A 75 -10.46 -0.52 -6.21
C MET A 75 -9.43 0.19 -7.10
N ILE A 76 -9.91 0.84 -8.16
CA ILE A 76 -9.08 1.63 -9.08
C ILE A 76 -8.35 2.73 -8.31
N ASP A 77 -9.08 3.52 -7.52
CA ASP A 77 -8.52 4.63 -6.74
C ASP A 77 -7.49 4.12 -5.71
N MET A 78 -7.78 2.99 -5.06
CA MET A 78 -6.88 2.37 -4.08
C MET A 78 -5.56 1.92 -4.71
N ILE A 79 -5.60 1.20 -5.84
CA ILE A 79 -4.39 0.74 -6.51
C ILE A 79 -3.65 1.91 -7.16
N THR A 80 -4.35 2.87 -7.73
CA THR A 80 -3.74 4.06 -8.33
C THR A 80 -3.03 4.90 -7.27
N ASP A 81 -3.65 5.09 -6.11
CA ASP A 81 -3.01 5.78 -4.99
C ASP A 81 -1.76 5.04 -4.47
N LEU A 82 -1.79 3.71 -4.53
CA LEU A 82 -0.72 2.87 -4.03
C LEU A 82 0.46 2.82 -5.01
N THR A 83 0.18 2.64 -6.30
CA THR A 83 1.18 2.31 -7.33
C THR A 83 1.47 3.45 -8.31
N GLY A 84 0.63 4.48 -8.34
CA GLY A 84 0.63 5.55 -9.35
C GLY A 84 0.01 5.15 -10.69
N VAL A 85 -0.38 3.87 -10.86
CA VAL A 85 -0.93 3.33 -12.11
C VAL A 85 -2.29 2.69 -11.84
N ALA A 86 -3.28 2.99 -12.68
CA ALA A 86 -4.59 2.37 -12.57
C ALA A 86 -4.51 0.87 -12.94
N PRO A 87 -5.18 -0.02 -12.18
CA PRO A 87 -5.24 -1.43 -12.54
C PRO A 87 -6.18 -1.66 -13.73
N GLU A 88 -5.92 -2.74 -14.45
CA GLU A 88 -6.89 -3.30 -15.40
C GLU A 88 -7.81 -4.23 -14.63
N ILE A 89 -9.13 -4.04 -14.72
CA ILE A 89 -10.14 -4.88 -14.05
C ILE A 89 -11.08 -5.46 -15.10
N PHE A 90 -11.36 -6.75 -14.99
CA PHE A 90 -12.32 -7.49 -15.80
C PHE A 90 -13.32 -8.23 -14.90
N GLU A 91 -14.61 -7.90 -15.03
CA GLU A 91 -15.72 -8.51 -14.32
C GLU A 91 -16.57 -9.36 -15.29
N PRO A 92 -16.58 -10.70 -15.18
CA PRO A 92 -17.35 -11.59 -16.06
C PRO A 92 -18.86 -11.30 -16.13
N GLY A 93 -19.43 -10.69 -15.09
CA GLY A 93 -20.83 -10.31 -15.04
C GLY A 93 -21.12 -8.93 -15.65
N ASN A 94 -20.09 -8.16 -16.02
CA ASN A 94 -20.24 -6.83 -16.56
C ASN A 94 -20.20 -6.86 -18.10
N ILE A 95 -21.26 -6.33 -18.72
CA ILE A 95 -21.42 -6.29 -20.18
C ILE A 95 -20.34 -5.40 -20.83
N SER A 96 -19.86 -4.35 -20.15
CA SER A 96 -18.78 -3.50 -20.70
C SER A 96 -17.45 -4.23 -20.81
N ASP A 97 -17.25 -5.26 -19.99
CA ASP A 97 -15.97 -5.97 -19.88
C ASP A 97 -15.96 -7.23 -20.73
N THR A 98 -17.12 -7.90 -20.81
CA THR A 98 -17.29 -9.12 -21.60
C THR A 98 -17.67 -8.86 -23.05
N GLY A 99 -18.13 -7.63 -23.33
CA GLY A 99 -18.60 -7.22 -24.63
C GLY A 99 -19.92 -7.90 -25.05
N SER A 100 -20.48 -7.43 -26.16
CA SER A 100 -21.75 -7.95 -26.68
C SER A 100 -21.74 -7.98 -28.20
N TYR A 101 -22.59 -8.83 -28.79
CA TYR A 101 -22.72 -8.90 -30.24
C TYR A 101 -23.21 -7.55 -30.80
N GLY A 102 -22.34 -6.86 -31.56
CA GLY A 102 -22.62 -5.54 -32.12
C GLY A 102 -22.03 -4.33 -31.36
N PHE A 103 -21.20 -4.58 -30.33
CA PHE A 103 -20.35 -3.59 -29.65
C PHE A 103 -18.87 -3.98 -29.77
N ASP A 104 -17.95 -3.27 -29.09
CA ASP A 104 -16.50 -3.54 -29.04
C ASP A 104 -16.19 -4.99 -28.60
N MET A 105 -16.21 -5.90 -29.57
CA MET A 105 -15.67 -7.24 -29.48
C MET A 105 -15.20 -7.68 -30.86
N ALA A 106 -13.98 -8.20 -30.91
CA ALA A 106 -13.47 -8.86 -32.08
C ALA A 106 -12.72 -10.12 -31.64
N TYR A 107 -13.05 -11.27 -32.24
CA TYR A 107 -12.38 -12.54 -31.97
C TYR A 107 -10.86 -12.38 -32.08
N GLY A 108 -10.15 -12.60 -30.97
CA GLY A 108 -8.70 -12.49 -30.90
C GLY A 108 -8.13 -11.07 -30.96
N GLN A 109 -8.96 -10.04 -30.78
CA GLN A 109 -8.55 -8.63 -30.77
C GLN A 109 -9.02 -7.88 -29.52
N ASP A 110 -10.32 -7.94 -29.20
CA ASP A 110 -10.89 -7.13 -28.11
C ASP A 110 -12.11 -7.82 -27.49
N GLY A 111 -12.36 -7.53 -26.21
CA GLY A 111 -13.34 -8.20 -25.36
C GLY A 111 -12.84 -9.50 -24.73
N ALA A 112 -13.51 -9.91 -23.66
CA ALA A 112 -13.21 -11.14 -22.94
C ALA A 112 -14.48 -11.98 -22.72
N TYR A 113 -14.35 -13.30 -22.53
CA TYR A 113 -15.50 -14.16 -22.30
C TYR A 113 -15.75 -14.33 -20.80
N GLY A 114 -16.96 -14.01 -20.35
CA GLY A 114 -17.39 -14.21 -18.97
C GLY A 114 -18.40 -15.34 -18.82
N SER A 115 -18.52 -15.88 -17.61
CA SER A 115 -19.50 -16.89 -17.23
C SER A 115 -20.29 -16.43 -16.02
N LEU A 116 -21.62 -16.39 -16.14
CA LEU A 116 -22.51 -16.10 -14.99
C LEU A 116 -22.66 -17.29 -14.04
N ASN A 117 -22.14 -18.47 -14.41
CA ASN A 117 -22.14 -19.66 -13.56
C ASN A 117 -21.08 -19.59 -12.45
N GLN A 118 -20.15 -18.64 -12.52
CA GLN A 118 -19.18 -18.34 -11.48
C GLN A 118 -19.42 -16.92 -10.95
N PRO A 119 -20.47 -16.71 -10.12
CA PRO A 119 -20.73 -15.40 -9.54
C PRO A 119 -19.67 -15.05 -8.49
N TYR A 120 -19.55 -13.75 -8.20
CA TYR A 120 -18.67 -13.21 -7.16
C TYR A 120 -17.17 -13.38 -7.44
N GLU A 121 -16.76 -13.24 -8.70
CA GLU A 121 -15.34 -13.13 -9.05
C GLU A 121 -15.08 -11.97 -10.03
N PHE A 122 -13.85 -11.47 -9.98
CA PHE A 122 -13.31 -10.58 -11.00
C PHE A 122 -11.79 -10.80 -11.11
N PHE A 123 -11.24 -10.37 -12.23
CA PHE A 123 -9.83 -10.48 -12.56
C PHE A 123 -9.20 -9.09 -12.59
N MET A 124 -7.98 -8.99 -12.10
CA MET A 124 -7.27 -7.73 -12.01
C MET A 124 -5.79 -7.89 -12.32
N SER A 125 -5.28 -7.01 -13.17
CA SER A 125 -3.85 -6.87 -13.40
C SER A 125 -3.36 -5.56 -12.80
N VAL A 126 -2.39 -5.67 -11.89
CA VAL A 126 -1.76 -4.54 -11.19
C VAL A 126 -0.33 -4.39 -11.67
N THR A 127 0.08 -3.17 -12.00
CA THR A 127 1.48 -2.87 -12.34
C THR A 127 2.20 -2.37 -11.09
N ARG A 128 3.39 -2.90 -10.80
CA ARG A 128 4.22 -2.39 -9.70
C ARG A 128 4.57 -0.91 -9.92
N PRO A 129 4.66 -0.09 -8.85
CA PRO A 129 5.15 1.27 -9.00
C PRO A 129 6.56 1.26 -9.57
N GLN A 130 6.90 2.28 -10.37
CA GLN A 130 8.29 2.47 -10.78
C GLN A 130 9.14 2.80 -9.56
N GLY A 131 10.09 1.92 -9.24
CA GLY A 131 11.02 2.11 -8.12
C GLY A 131 12.02 3.24 -8.40
N GLN A 132 12.50 3.89 -7.35
CA GLN A 132 13.56 4.92 -7.42
C GLN A 132 14.98 4.29 -7.53
N GLY A 133 15.07 2.98 -7.75
CA GLY A 133 16.31 2.21 -7.62
C GLY A 133 16.77 2.10 -6.16
N ILE A 134 17.98 1.60 -5.96
CA ILE A 134 18.63 1.55 -4.64
C ILE A 134 19.55 2.77 -4.54
N PRO A 135 19.33 3.67 -3.56
CA PRO A 135 20.18 4.84 -3.39
C PRO A 135 21.64 4.44 -3.25
N VAL A 136 22.52 5.16 -3.96
CA VAL A 136 23.97 5.01 -3.83
C VAL A 136 24.49 3.63 -4.27
N VAL A 137 23.73 2.82 -5.01
CA VAL A 137 24.20 1.57 -5.62
C VAL A 137 24.23 1.72 -7.14
N ALA A 138 25.37 1.40 -7.73
CA ALA A 138 25.58 1.50 -9.17
C ALA A 138 24.72 0.47 -9.92
N ALA A 139 24.02 0.91 -10.97
CA ALA A 139 23.24 0.02 -11.84
C ALA A 139 24.17 -0.86 -12.70
N TYR A 140 23.66 -2.01 -13.13
CA TYR A 140 24.40 -2.88 -14.04
C TYR A 140 24.71 -2.14 -15.36
N GLY A 141 25.99 -2.13 -15.76
CA GLY A 141 26.46 -1.44 -16.96
C GLY A 141 26.69 0.06 -16.80
N SER A 142 26.57 0.63 -15.59
CA SER A 142 27.00 2.00 -15.30
C SER A 142 28.51 2.09 -15.07
N ASN A 143 29.09 3.27 -15.30
CA ASN A 143 30.52 3.53 -15.04
C ASN A 143 30.79 3.89 -13.56
N ASP A 144 29.79 3.75 -12.68
CA ASP A 144 29.81 4.24 -11.31
C ASP A 144 30.39 3.23 -10.30
N GLY A 145 30.85 2.06 -10.77
CA GLY A 145 31.48 1.03 -9.93
C GLY A 145 32.56 0.21 -10.65
N ALA A 146 33.59 -0.20 -9.90
CA ALA A 146 34.70 -1.03 -10.36
C ALA A 146 35.21 -1.98 -9.25
N TYR A 147 36.11 -2.91 -9.59
CA TYR A 147 36.72 -3.78 -8.59
C TYR A 147 37.45 -2.95 -7.51
N GLY A 148 36.95 -3.00 -6.26
CA GLY A 148 37.48 -2.24 -5.14
C GLY A 148 37.12 -0.75 -5.13
N SER A 149 36.16 -0.29 -5.95
CA SER A 149 35.74 1.11 -6.01
C SER A 149 34.26 1.26 -6.36
N GLY A 150 33.58 2.25 -5.78
CA GLY A 150 32.13 2.43 -5.94
C GLY A 150 31.31 1.43 -5.13
N ASN A 151 30.02 1.70 -5.03
CA ASN A 151 29.08 0.88 -4.28
C ASN A 151 28.38 -0.08 -5.26
N ILE A 152 28.92 -1.29 -5.39
CA ILE A 152 28.34 -2.36 -6.19
C ILE A 152 27.90 -3.48 -5.25
N GLU A 153 26.62 -3.82 -5.28
CA GLU A 153 26.05 -4.92 -4.51
C GLU A 153 25.02 -5.71 -5.30
N TYR A 154 24.72 -6.93 -4.85
CA TYR A 154 23.54 -7.65 -5.33
C TYR A 154 22.30 -6.99 -4.74
N ALA A 155 21.59 -6.26 -5.60
CA ALA A 155 20.33 -5.62 -5.29
C ALA A 155 19.23 -6.63 -4.97
N SER A 156 18.44 -6.36 -3.93
CA SER A 156 17.14 -6.99 -3.69
C SER A 156 16.06 -5.92 -3.55
N LEU A 157 14.78 -6.33 -3.67
CA LEU A 157 13.65 -5.41 -3.42
C LEU A 157 13.70 -4.84 -2.00
N ASP A 158 14.14 -5.64 -1.01
CA ASP A 158 14.33 -5.19 0.37
C ASP A 158 15.35 -4.04 0.55
N SER A 159 16.20 -3.80 -0.44
CA SER A 159 17.15 -2.68 -0.46
C SER A 159 16.50 -1.36 -0.88
N ILE A 160 15.27 -1.36 -1.38
CA ILE A 160 14.53 -0.16 -1.77
C ILE A 160 13.83 0.45 -0.55
N GLU A 161 14.09 1.72 -0.25
CA GLU A 161 13.39 2.43 0.82
C GLU A 161 11.99 2.87 0.37
N GLY A 162 11.02 2.80 1.28
CA GLY A 162 9.64 3.24 1.02
C GLY A 162 8.89 2.42 -0.04
N GLU A 163 9.39 1.24 -0.40
CA GLU A 163 8.82 0.39 -1.45
C GLU A 163 7.39 -0.08 -1.10
N VAL A 164 6.53 -0.08 -2.12
CA VAL A 164 5.26 -0.79 -2.10
C VAL A 164 5.51 -2.24 -2.44
N THR A 165 5.41 -3.10 -1.42
CA THR A 165 5.60 -4.54 -1.59
C THR A 165 4.36 -5.21 -2.20
N ASP A 166 4.55 -6.35 -2.86
CA ASP A 166 3.45 -7.19 -3.34
C ASP A 166 2.48 -7.57 -2.21
N THR A 167 3.02 -7.79 -1.00
CA THR A 167 2.21 -8.03 0.21
C THR A 167 1.30 -6.84 0.53
N GLU A 168 1.79 -5.60 0.43
CA GLU A 168 0.97 -4.40 0.63
C GLU A 168 -0.13 -4.29 -0.43
N ILE A 169 0.15 -4.67 -1.68
CA ILE A 169 -0.84 -4.73 -2.76
C ILE A 169 -1.94 -5.73 -2.39
N TYR A 170 -1.59 -6.99 -2.10
CA TYR A 170 -2.57 -8.02 -1.74
C TYR A 170 -3.39 -7.67 -0.50
N GLN A 171 -2.77 -7.11 0.54
CA GLN A 171 -3.48 -6.65 1.74
C GLN A 171 -4.45 -5.49 1.44
N SER A 172 -4.06 -4.58 0.55
CA SER A 172 -4.90 -3.44 0.18
C SER A 172 -6.09 -3.89 -0.67
N ILE A 173 -5.91 -4.89 -1.54
CA ILE A 173 -6.99 -5.56 -2.27
C ILE A 173 -7.92 -6.25 -1.30
N ALA A 174 -7.41 -7.09 -0.41
CA ALA A 174 -8.20 -7.86 0.55
C ALA A 174 -9.12 -6.99 1.43
N ARG A 175 -8.67 -5.78 1.78
CA ARG A 175 -9.48 -4.80 2.55
C ARG A 175 -10.50 -4.03 1.71
N THR A 176 -10.33 -4.00 0.40
CA THR A 176 -11.16 -3.21 -0.53
C THR A 176 -12.21 -4.06 -1.22
N VAL A 177 -11.94 -5.34 -1.40
CA VAL A 177 -12.85 -6.30 -2.01
C VAL A 177 -14.13 -6.46 -1.18
N PRO A 178 -15.32 -6.49 -1.81
CA PRO A 178 -16.55 -6.83 -1.11
C PRO A 178 -16.46 -8.22 -0.46
N ALA A 179 -17.03 -8.38 0.73
CA ALA A 179 -17.06 -9.70 1.38
C ALA A 179 -17.73 -10.76 0.47
N GLY A 180 -17.10 -11.93 0.37
CA GLY A 180 -17.58 -13.04 -0.46
C GLY A 180 -17.23 -12.94 -1.95
N VAL A 181 -16.50 -11.91 -2.38
CA VAL A 181 -15.99 -11.78 -3.75
C VAL A 181 -14.52 -12.24 -3.81
N THR A 182 -14.17 -12.97 -4.87
CA THR A 182 -12.80 -13.38 -5.17
C THR A 182 -12.18 -12.44 -6.19
N ALA A 183 -11.03 -11.85 -5.85
CA ALA A 183 -10.25 -10.98 -6.73
C ALA A 183 -9.01 -11.71 -7.24
N TRP A 184 -9.10 -12.31 -8.43
CA TRP A 184 -7.96 -12.96 -9.08
C TRP A 184 -6.96 -11.89 -9.52
N THR A 185 -5.79 -11.84 -8.89
CA THR A 185 -4.84 -10.74 -9.07
C THR A 185 -3.53 -11.21 -9.67
N GLU A 186 -3.15 -10.61 -10.80
CA GLU A 186 -1.84 -10.71 -11.42
C GLU A 186 -1.04 -9.43 -11.13
N ILE A 187 0.24 -9.57 -10.73
CA ILE A 187 1.15 -8.44 -10.53
C ILE A 187 2.21 -8.42 -11.63
N LYS A 188 2.16 -7.40 -12.49
CA LYS A 188 3.07 -7.16 -13.61
C LYS A 188 4.25 -6.28 -13.16
N SER A 189 5.41 -6.44 -13.79
CA SER A 189 6.52 -5.49 -13.64
C SER A 189 6.20 -4.17 -14.35
N GLY A 190 6.49 -3.04 -13.71
CA GLY A 190 6.49 -1.75 -14.40
C GLY A 190 7.48 -1.77 -15.55
N THR A 191 7.05 -1.31 -16.72
CA THR A 191 7.96 -1.04 -17.85
C THR A 191 8.62 0.32 -17.71
#